data_AF-A0A1I4CIV6-F1
#
_entry.id   AF-A0A1I4CIV6-F1
#
_cell.length_a   1.000
_cell.length_b   1.000
_cell.length_c   1.000
_cell.angle_alpha   90.00
_cell.angle_beta   90.00
_cell.angle_gamma   90.00
#
_symmetry.space_group_name_H-M   'P 1'
#
loop_
_entity.id
_entity.type
_entity.pdbx_description
1 polymer ?
#
loop_
_entity_poly.entity_id
_entity_poly.type
_entity_poly.pdbx_seq_one_letter_code
_entity_poly.pdbx_strand_id
1 'polypeptide(L)' 'MQAATLILVACFGPKPVAAKRGCQASLADWQPREALEKKLAAEGWTVSSTRLDDGCYKARATNDRGERLHAIRPGKH' A
#
# COMPACT_ATOMS: atom_id res chain seq x y z
N MET A 1 2.19 -25.37 53.20
CA MET A 1 2.78 -24.32 52.35
C MET A 1 2.14 -24.46 50.98
N GLN A 2 1.19 -23.58 50.65
CA GLN A 2 0.38 -23.67 49.42
C GLN A 2 1.24 -23.23 48.23
N ALA A 3 1.51 -24.15 47.30
CA ALA A 3 2.19 -23.83 46.05
C ALA A 3 1.21 -23.09 45.14
N ALA A 4 1.47 -21.80 44.91
CA ALA A 4 0.69 -20.97 44.02
C ALA A 4 0.97 -21.35 42.57
N THR A 5 0.05 -22.09 41.96
CA THR A 5 0.09 -22.45 40.53
C THR A 5 -0.29 -21.22 39.71
N LEU A 6 0.70 -20.52 39.14
CA LEU A 6 0.51 -19.43 38.20
C LEU A 6 -0.04 -19.98 36.86
N ILE A 7 -1.31 -19.70 36.58
CA ILE A 7 -1.93 -19.97 35.27
C ILE A 7 -1.43 -18.92 34.28
N LEU A 8 -0.56 -19.32 33.36
CA LEU A 8 -0.11 -18.48 32.25
C LEU A 8 -1.21 -18.47 31.18
N VAL A 9 -2.10 -17.49 31.23
CA VAL A 9 -3.10 -17.26 30.18
C VAL A 9 -2.38 -16.76 28.92
N ALA A 10 -2.19 -17.66 27.97
CA ALA A 10 -1.74 -17.31 26.63
C ALA A 10 -2.88 -16.60 25.89
N CYS A 11 -2.89 -15.27 25.90
CA CYS A 11 -3.73 -14.47 25.02
C CYS A 11 -3.30 -14.71 23.56
N PHE A 12 -3.94 -15.69 22.91
CA PHE A 12 -4.03 -15.74 21.46
C PHE A 12 -4.95 -14.60 21.01
N GLY A 13 -4.39 -13.39 20.94
CA GLY A 13 -5.03 -12.29 20.25
C GLY A 13 -5.10 -12.61 18.76
N PRO A 14 -6.27 -12.50 18.09
CA PRO A 14 -6.34 -12.65 16.65
C PRO A 14 -5.42 -11.61 16.01
N LYS A 15 -4.38 -12.07 15.31
CA LYS A 15 -3.60 -11.17 14.45
C LYS A 15 -4.52 -10.73 13.32
N PRO A 16 -4.69 -9.42 13.06
CA PRO A 16 -5.48 -8.99 11.92
C PRO A 16 -4.79 -9.50 10.64
N VAL A 17 -5.41 -10.48 10.00
CA VAL A 17 -5.09 -10.85 8.63
C VAL A 17 -5.49 -9.67 7.76
N ALA A 18 -4.52 -8.83 7.42
CA ALA A 18 -4.69 -7.76 6.46
C ALA A 18 -4.80 -8.36 5.04
N ALA A 19 -5.95 -8.96 4.75
CA ALA A 19 -6.34 -9.26 3.38
C ALA A 19 -6.84 -7.96 2.72
N LYS A 20 -5.96 -6.98 2.49
CA LYS A 20 -6.30 -5.80 1.68
C LYS A 20 -6.29 -6.21 0.20
N ARG A 21 -7.36 -6.88 -0.24
CA ARG A 21 -7.64 -7.17 -1.66
C ARG A 21 -8.23 -5.98 -2.43
N GLY A 22 -8.31 -4.80 -1.81
CA GLY A 22 -8.69 -3.56 -2.46
C GLY A 22 -7.96 -2.42 -1.77
N CYS A 23 -7.55 -1.44 -2.57
CA CYS A 23 -6.88 -0.25 -2.11
C CYS A 23 -7.69 0.46 -1.03
N GLN A 24 -7.35 0.20 0.22
CA GLN A 24 -7.86 0.92 1.37
C GLN A 24 -6.64 1.46 2.10
N ALA A 25 -5.98 2.49 1.57
CA ALA A 25 -5.00 3.14 2.44
C ALA A 25 -5.69 4.12 3.36
N SER A 26 -5.16 4.18 4.57
CA SER A 26 -5.57 5.17 5.56
C SER A 26 -5.45 6.56 4.94
N LEU A 27 -6.38 7.46 5.28
CA LEU A 27 -6.32 8.88 4.92
C LEU A 27 -4.95 9.51 5.23
N ALA A 28 -4.25 9.00 6.24
CA ALA A 28 -2.89 9.42 6.61
C ALA A 28 -1.82 9.06 5.57
N ASP A 29 -2.01 7.98 4.80
CA ASP A 29 -1.08 7.51 3.76
C ASP A 29 -1.44 8.07 2.37
N TRP A 30 -2.44 8.95 2.31
CA TRP A 30 -2.90 9.53 1.06
C TRP A 30 -1.87 10.50 0.51
N GLN A 31 -1.51 10.29 -0.75
CA GLN A 31 -0.52 11.08 -1.45
C GLN A 31 -1.10 11.55 -2.79
N PRO A 32 -0.85 12.81 -3.19
CA PRO A 32 -1.40 13.37 -4.43
C PRO A 32 -0.84 12.66 -5.66
N ARG A 33 -1.59 12.66 -6.76
CA ARG A 33 -1.21 12.00 -8.03
C ARG A 33 0.22 12.38 -8.44
N GLU A 34 0.57 13.66 -8.33
CA GLU A 34 1.91 14.16 -8.68
C GLU A 34 3.01 13.54 -7.83
N ALA A 35 2.75 13.17 -6.57
CA ALA A 35 3.76 12.51 -5.75
C ALA A 35 4.09 11.10 -6.30
N LEU A 36 3.15 10.43 -6.97
CA LEU A 36 3.40 9.11 -7.56
C LEU A 36 4.25 9.29 -8.81
N GLU A 37 3.89 10.29 -9.61
CA GLU A 37 4.59 10.61 -10.85
C GLU A 37 6.01 11.10 -10.58
N LYS A 38 6.20 11.96 -9.57
CA LYS A 38 7.53 12.41 -9.16
C LYS A 38 8.40 11.27 -8.64
N LYS A 39 7.83 10.34 -7.85
CA LYS A 39 8.57 9.17 -7.37
C LYS A 39 9.00 8.27 -8.53
N LEU A 40 8.07 7.97 -9.44
CA LEU A 40 8.36 7.16 -10.62
C LEU A 40 9.38 7.85 -11.55
N ALA A 41 9.24 9.15 -11.78
CA ALA A 41 10.20 9.93 -12.56
C ALA A 41 11.59 9.96 -11.91
N ALA A 42 11.67 10.11 -10.58
CA ALA A 42 12.92 10.05 -9.83
C ALA A 42 13.59 8.67 -9.91
N GLU A 43 12.79 7.61 -10.05
CA GLU A 43 13.26 6.24 -10.27
C GLU A 43 13.59 5.95 -11.75
N GLY A 44 13.49 6.93 -12.65
CA GLY A 44 13.79 6.78 -14.09
C GLY A 44 12.65 6.19 -14.91
N TRP A 45 11.43 6.22 -14.38
CA TRP A 45 10.23 5.76 -15.09
C TRP A 45 9.44 6.94 -15.64
N THR A 46 9.14 6.89 -16.93
CA THR A 46 8.28 7.87 -17.60
C THR A 46 6.83 7.46 -17.44
N VAL A 47 6.07 8.19 -16.62
CA VAL A 47 4.64 7.92 -16.45
C VAL A 47 3.87 8.28 -17.72
N SER A 48 3.20 7.30 -18.31
CA SER A 48 2.40 7.47 -19.53
C SER A 48 0.93 7.71 -19.22
N SER A 49 0.42 7.20 -18.11
CA SER A 49 -0.99 7.36 -17.73
C SER A 49 -1.20 7.06 -16.25
N THR A 50 -1.81 7.99 -15.52
CA THR A 50 -2.26 7.75 -14.14
C THR A 50 -3.77 7.93 -14.05
N ARG A 51 -4.48 6.88 -13.63
CA ARG A 51 -5.95 6.87 -13.49
C ARG A 51 -6.34 6.63 -12.04
N LEU A 52 -7.37 7.30 -11.57
CA LEU A 52 -8.00 7.01 -10.28
C LEU A 52 -9.10 5.97 -10.51
N ASP A 53 -9.04 4.88 -9.77
CA ASP A 53 -9.91 3.72 -9.91
C ASP A 53 -10.12 3.14 -8.50
N ASP A 54 -11.37 3.07 -8.05
CA ASP A 54 -11.77 2.59 -6.72
C ASP A 54 -10.97 3.20 -5.55
N GLY A 55 -10.78 4.53 -5.55
CA GLY A 55 -9.97 5.20 -4.52
C GLY A 55 -8.49 4.78 -4.59
N CYS A 56 -7.99 4.52 -5.80
CA CYS A 56 -6.63 4.10 -6.05
C CYS A 56 -6.07 4.68 -7.36
N TYR A 57 -4.96 5.42 -7.28
CA TYR A 57 -4.16 5.81 -8.43
C TYR A 57 -3.41 4.60 -9.03
N LYS A 58 -3.85 4.16 -10.21
CA LYS A 58 -3.12 3.22 -11.08
C LYS A 58 -2.29 4.02 -12.08
N ALA A 59 -0.97 4.05 -11.88
CA ALA A 59 -0.01 4.63 -12.81
C ALA A 59 0.61 3.54 -13.69
N ARG A 60 0.66 3.81 -15.00
CA ARG A 60 1.44 3.07 -15.98
C ARG A 60 2.64 3.90 -16.33
N ALA A 61 3.82 3.33 -16.17
CA ALA A 61 5.07 3.97 -16.53
C ALA A 61 5.88 3.08 -17.46
N THR A 62 6.78 3.70 -18.21
CA THR A 62 7.66 3.03 -19.15
C THR A 62 9.03 3.66 -19.04
N ASN A 63 10.09 2.85 -19.06
CA ASN A 63 11.46 3.38 -19.06
C ASN A 63 12.07 3.38 -20.47
N ASP A 64 13.28 3.90 -20.58
CA ASP A 64 14.00 4.01 -21.86
C ASP A 64 14.38 2.65 -22.46
N ARG A 65 14.33 1.58 -21.66
CA ARG A 65 14.52 0.19 -22.11
C ARG A 65 13.23 -0.43 -22.66
N GLY A 66 12.12 0.28 -22.63
CA GLY A 66 10.81 -0.20 -23.05
C GLY A 66 10.09 -1.07 -22.01
N GLU A 67 10.62 -1.18 -20.79
CA GLU A 67 9.99 -1.94 -19.71
C GLU A 67 8.77 -1.19 -19.20
N ARG A 68 7.70 -1.92 -18.90
CA ARG A 68 6.43 -1.36 -18.43
C ARG A 68 6.25 -1.64 -16.95
N LEU A 69 5.98 -0.60 -16.18
CA LEU A 69 5.65 -0.68 -14.77
C LEU A 69 4.18 -0.33 -14.56
N HIS A 70 3.48 -1.16 -13.78
CA HIS A 70 2.15 -0.85 -13.27
C HIS A 70 2.24 -0.60 -11.76
N ALA A 71 2.18 0.67 -11.37
CA ALA A 71 2.23 1.09 -9.98
C ALA A 71 0.80 1.42 -9.50
N ILE A 72 0.41 0.84 -8.38
CA ILE A 72 -0.90 1.08 -7.76
C ILE A 72 -0.65 1.76 -6.42
N ARG A 73 -1.29 2.92 -6.20
CA ARG A 73 -1.25 3.64 -4.94
C ARG A 73 -2.68 4.02 -4.55
N PRO A 74 -3.10 3.92 -3.28
CA PRO A 74 -4.32 4.56 -2.81
C PRO A 74 -4.49 6.02 -3.28
N GLY A 75 -5.71 6.38 -3.62
CA GLY A 75 -6.12 7.69 -4.12
C GLY A 75 -7.37 8.17 -3.37
N LYS A 76 -7.53 9.49 -3.33
CA LYS A 76 -8.69 10.16 -2.72
C LYS A 76 -9.95 9.98 -3.58
N HIS A 77 -11.12 9.84 -2.96
CA HIS A 77 -12.34 10.38 -3.54
C HIS A 77 -12.55 11.79 -3.00
#